data_AF-A0A834T060-F1
#
_entry.id   AF-A0A834T060-F1
#
_cell.length_a   1.000
_cell.length_b   1.000
_cell.length_c   1.000
_cell.angle_alpha   90.00
_cell.angle_beta   90.00
_cell.angle_gamma   90.00
#
_symmetry.space_group_name_H-M   'P 1'
#
loop_
_entity.id
_entity.type
_entity.pdbx_description
1 polymer ?
#
loop_
_entity_poly.entity_id
_entity_poly.type
_entity_poly.pdbx_seq_one_letter_code
_entity_poly.pdbx_strand_id
1 'polypeptide(L)'
;MRLPIVGFIRILVLFVLVSDFWSWTNGNTNKEKTLAIIKPDGLLGNHTDDIKKAILEYGFSILKEKTIQLDEDAVTRFYAEHSSKNFFSSLMKYMTSGPVVVMILEKENAIADWRALMGPTDASKAKSTHPHSIRAMCGLDIQRNCVHGSDSLTSAQREMSFFFRELSAVKLEDTWGMFGNSEGEGRGGEGKGMRG
;
A
#
# COMPACT_ATOMS: atom_id res chain seq x y z
N MET A 1 -15.27 76.12 -25.44
CA MET A 1 -15.68 75.07 -24.47
C MET A 1 -14.44 74.26 -24.07
N ARG A 2 -14.16 74.24 -22.76
CA ARG A 2 -13.39 73.29 -21.90
C ARG A 2 -12.38 72.28 -22.51
N LEU A 3 -11.13 72.36 -22.04
CA LEU A 3 -10.18 71.23 -21.77
C LEU A 3 -10.48 70.67 -20.34
N PRO A 4 -9.94 69.53 -19.79
CA PRO A 4 -8.70 68.78 -20.14
C PRO A 4 -8.68 67.22 -19.87
N ILE A 5 -7.54 66.58 -20.21
CA ILE A 5 -6.77 65.45 -19.57
C ILE A 5 -7.52 64.22 -18.96
N VAL A 6 -6.83 63.06 -18.95
CA VAL A 6 -7.01 61.81 -18.15
C VAL A 6 -7.50 60.61 -19.00
N GLY A 7 -6.82 59.46 -19.13
CA GLY A 7 -5.67 58.96 -18.41
C GLY A 7 -5.09 57.69 -19.05
N PHE A 8 -3.77 57.67 -19.15
CA PHE A 8 -2.93 56.59 -19.67
C PHE A 8 -2.72 55.45 -18.65
N ILE A 9 -3.73 55.14 -17.84
CA ILE A 9 -3.60 54.20 -16.71
C ILE A 9 -4.79 53.27 -16.75
N ARG A 10 -4.64 52.04 -17.28
CA ARG A 10 -5.36 50.81 -16.86
C ARG A 10 -4.82 49.51 -17.49
N ILE A 11 -3.52 49.43 -17.84
CA ILE A 11 -2.86 48.14 -18.14
C ILE A 11 -1.70 47.93 -17.14
N LEU A 12 -1.97 48.13 -15.85
CA LEU A 12 -1.01 47.81 -14.79
C LEU A 12 -1.66 47.34 -13.48
N VAL A 13 -2.91 46.85 -13.54
CA VAL A 13 -3.57 46.18 -12.40
C VAL A 13 -3.89 44.71 -12.70
N LEU A 14 -3.77 44.27 -13.96
CA LEU A 14 -4.03 42.87 -14.33
C LEU A 14 -2.81 41.95 -14.22
N PHE A 15 -1.61 42.49 -14.01
CA PHE A 15 -0.41 41.67 -13.84
C PHE A 15 -0.06 41.37 -12.37
N VAL A 16 -0.52 42.19 -11.43
CA VAL A 16 -0.22 41.99 -9.99
C VAL A 16 -1.15 40.94 -9.36
N LEU A 17 -2.39 40.80 -9.85
CA LEU A 17 -3.31 39.78 -9.32
C LEU A 17 -3.01 38.35 -9.81
N VAL A 18 -2.18 38.18 -10.83
CA VAL A 18 -1.74 36.83 -11.27
C VAL A 18 -0.47 36.41 -10.54
N SER A 19 0.45 37.33 -10.23
CA SER A 19 1.65 36.99 -9.46
C SER A 19 1.34 36.60 -8.02
N ASP A 20 0.35 37.24 -7.39
CA ASP A 20 -0.05 36.91 -6.01
C ASP A 20 -0.97 35.68 -5.95
N PHE A 21 -1.61 35.32 -7.07
CA PHE A 21 -2.35 34.05 -7.21
C PHE A 21 -1.42 32.85 -7.46
N TRP A 22 -0.31 33.06 -8.17
CA TRP A 22 0.71 32.03 -8.41
C TRP A 22 1.64 31.80 -7.21
N SER A 23 1.65 32.70 -6.22
CA SER A 23 2.48 32.62 -5.02
C SER A 23 1.73 32.12 -3.77
N TRP A 24 0.47 31.68 -3.91
CA TRP A 24 -0.34 31.05 -2.85
C TRP A 24 -0.63 29.57 -3.19
N THR A 25 0.38 28.80 -3.56
CA THR A 25 0.34 27.33 -3.38
C THR A 25 1.66 26.76 -2.89
N ASN A 26 2.64 27.60 -2.52
CA ASN A 26 3.81 27.15 -1.76
C ASN A 26 3.48 26.95 -0.27
N GLY A 27 2.30 26.38 0.00
CA GLY A 27 2.10 25.63 1.23
C GLY A 27 3.03 24.43 1.15
N ASN A 28 3.82 24.20 2.18
CA ASN A 28 4.58 22.97 2.33
C ASN A 28 3.57 21.81 2.37
N THR A 29 3.18 21.26 1.21
CA THR A 29 2.22 20.17 1.12
C THR A 29 2.90 18.96 1.73
N ASN A 30 2.63 18.69 3.00
CA ASN A 30 3.09 17.48 3.66
C ASN A 30 2.39 16.30 2.99
N LYS A 31 3.05 15.73 1.99
CA LYS A 31 2.56 14.55 1.31
C LYS A 31 2.51 13.40 2.32
N GLU A 32 1.30 12.88 2.51
CA GLU A 32 1.03 11.73 3.36
C GLU A 32 1.26 10.45 2.58
N LYS A 33 1.65 9.38 3.28
CA LYS A 33 1.80 8.05 2.70
C LYS A 33 0.86 7.08 3.38
N THR A 34 0.23 6.22 2.59
CA THR A 34 -0.69 5.19 3.09
C THR A 34 -0.36 3.83 2.45
N LEU A 35 -0.72 2.75 3.15
CA LEU A 35 -0.68 1.42 2.56
C LEU A 35 -1.95 1.20 1.74
N ALA A 36 -1.79 0.62 0.56
CA ALA A 36 -2.87 0.00 -0.21
C ALA A 36 -2.54 -1.47 -0.48
N ILE A 37 -3.54 -2.34 -0.34
CA ILE A 37 -3.42 -3.75 -0.75
C ILE A 37 -4.56 -4.06 -1.72
N ILE A 38 -4.24 -4.63 -2.88
CA ILE A 38 -5.20 -5.35 -3.72
C ILE A 38 -5.19 -6.81 -3.25
N LYS A 39 -6.34 -7.25 -2.74
CA LYS A 39 -6.58 -8.57 -2.15
C LYS A 39 -6.73 -9.64 -3.25
N PRO A 40 -6.73 -10.94 -2.89
CA PRO A 40 -6.71 -12.01 -3.89
C PRO A 40 -7.88 -11.98 -4.90
N ASP A 41 -9.07 -11.59 -4.47
CA ASP A 41 -10.24 -11.40 -5.34
C ASP A 41 -10.07 -10.28 -6.36
N GLY A 42 -9.45 -9.15 -5.98
CA GLY A 42 -9.16 -8.06 -6.92
C GLY A 42 -8.16 -8.49 -8.00
N LEU A 43 -7.19 -9.33 -7.63
CA LEU A 43 -6.19 -9.83 -8.57
C LEU A 43 -6.74 -10.95 -9.46
N LEU A 44 -7.42 -11.95 -8.89
CA LEU A 44 -8.04 -13.06 -9.62
C LEU A 44 -9.20 -12.60 -10.51
N GLY A 45 -9.86 -11.50 -10.15
CA GLY A 45 -10.88 -10.85 -10.96
C GLY A 45 -10.33 -9.96 -12.08
N ASN A 46 -9.02 -9.92 -12.30
CA ASN A 46 -8.35 -9.07 -13.29
C ASN A 46 -8.63 -7.56 -13.12
N HIS A 47 -8.85 -7.08 -11.88
CA HIS A 47 -9.12 -5.66 -11.61
C HIS A 47 -7.88 -4.85 -11.25
N THR A 48 -6.68 -5.46 -11.24
CA THR A 48 -5.44 -4.78 -10.84
C THR A 48 -5.18 -3.50 -11.62
N ASP A 49 -5.31 -3.53 -12.94
CA ASP A 49 -5.01 -2.38 -13.80
C ASP A 49 -6.08 -1.28 -13.66
N ASP A 50 -7.36 -1.67 -13.55
CA ASP A 50 -8.46 -0.73 -13.30
C ASP A 50 -8.30 -0.01 -11.96
N ILE A 51 -7.91 -0.74 -10.91
CA ILE A 51 -7.65 -0.17 -9.58
C ILE A 51 -6.47 0.79 -9.64
N LYS A 52 -5.36 0.40 -10.27
CA LYS A 52 -4.17 1.27 -10.43
C LYS A 52 -4.50 2.52 -11.23
N LYS A 53 -5.29 2.38 -12.30
CA LYS A 53 -5.77 3.51 -13.09
C LYS A 53 -6.60 4.46 -12.23
N ALA A 54 -7.56 3.95 -11.47
CA ALA A 54 -8.37 4.76 -10.55
C ALA A 54 -7.51 5.48 -9.49
N ILE A 55 -6.48 4.82 -8.96
CA ILE A 55 -5.51 5.42 -8.02
C ILE A 55 -4.81 6.64 -8.66
N LEU A 56 -4.27 6.46 -9.88
CA LEU A 56 -3.55 7.54 -10.59
C LEU A 56 -4.49 8.69 -10.98
N GLU A 57 -5.70 8.37 -11.47
CA GLU A 57 -6.72 9.37 -11.83
C GLU A 57 -7.22 10.15 -10.61
N TYR A 58 -7.23 9.54 -9.42
CA TYR A 58 -7.55 10.22 -8.16
C TYR A 58 -6.39 11.06 -7.61
N GLY A 59 -5.27 11.14 -8.34
CA GLY A 59 -4.13 12.02 -8.03
C GLY A 59 -3.13 11.44 -7.04
N PHE A 60 -3.11 10.12 -6.84
CA PHE A 60 -2.07 9.46 -6.06
C PHE A 60 -0.82 9.18 -6.90
N SER A 61 0.33 9.20 -6.25
CA SER A 61 1.56 8.59 -6.76
C SER A 61 1.75 7.20 -6.15
N ILE A 62 2.08 6.20 -6.97
CA ILE A 62 2.49 4.87 -6.49
C ILE A 62 4.01 4.88 -6.31
N LEU A 63 4.49 4.91 -5.06
CA LEU A 63 5.92 5.03 -4.76
C LEU A 63 6.66 3.69 -4.78
N LYS A 64 5.99 2.64 -4.31
CA LYS A 64 6.51 1.27 -4.27
C LYS A 64 5.36 0.32 -4.51
N GLU A 65 5.66 -0.79 -5.17
CA GLU A 65 4.75 -1.92 -5.26
C GLU A 65 5.49 -3.25 -5.19
N LYS A 66 4.79 -4.28 -4.74
CA LYS A 66 5.24 -5.68 -4.88
C LYS A 66 4.04 -6.63 -4.85
N THR A 67 4.15 -7.72 -5.61
CA THR A 67 3.23 -8.86 -5.50
C THR A 67 3.84 -9.89 -4.56
N ILE A 68 3.08 -10.32 -3.55
CA ILE A 68 3.54 -11.31 -2.57
C ILE A 68 2.43 -12.32 -2.28
N GLN A 69 2.83 -13.58 -2.05
CA GLN A 69 1.98 -14.58 -1.43
C GLN A 69 2.20 -14.50 0.09
N LEU A 70 1.12 -14.32 0.85
CA LEU A 70 1.19 -14.33 2.31
C LEU A 70 1.01 -15.75 2.85
N ASP A 71 1.81 -16.10 3.85
CA ASP A 71 1.61 -17.29 4.67
C ASP A 71 0.77 -16.96 5.92
N GLU A 72 0.40 -17.99 6.67
CA GLU A 72 -0.45 -17.83 7.85
C GLU A 72 0.21 -16.98 8.94
N ASP A 73 1.54 -17.07 9.11
CA ASP A 73 2.30 -16.26 10.08
C ASP A 73 2.22 -14.77 9.72
N ALA A 74 2.51 -14.41 8.47
CA ALA A 74 2.48 -13.03 8.02
C ALA A 74 1.06 -12.44 8.13
N VAL A 75 0.02 -13.20 7.78
CA VAL A 75 -1.38 -12.75 7.94
C VAL A 75 -1.73 -12.59 9.41
N THR A 76 -1.28 -13.51 10.27
CA THR A 76 -1.53 -13.45 11.72
C THR A 76 -0.89 -12.22 12.35
N ARG A 77 0.38 -11.94 12.02
CA ARG A 77 1.09 -10.75 12.50
C ARG A 77 0.47 -9.46 11.97
N PHE A 78 0.11 -9.43 10.68
CA PHE A 78 -0.48 -8.25 10.05
C PHE A 78 -1.84 -7.89 10.65
N TYR A 79 -2.71 -8.87 10.86
CA TYR A 79 -4.05 -8.67 11.41
C TYR A 79 -4.16 -8.98 12.91
N ALA A 80 -3.06 -8.90 13.67
CA ALA A 80 -3.02 -9.30 15.08
C ALA A 80 -4.09 -8.60 15.95
N GLU A 81 -4.45 -7.35 15.63
CA GLU A 81 -5.51 -6.58 16.29
C GLU A 81 -6.92 -7.17 16.11
N HIS A 82 -7.09 -8.07 15.14
CA HIS A 82 -8.34 -8.77 14.85
C HIS A 82 -8.33 -10.24 15.30
N SER A 83 -7.26 -10.71 15.93
CA SER A 83 -7.08 -12.11 16.34
C SER A 83 -8.18 -12.65 17.25
N SER A 84 -8.80 -11.78 18.06
CA SER A 84 -9.91 -12.13 18.96
C SER A 84 -11.28 -12.11 18.30
N LYS A 85 -11.38 -11.78 17.01
CA LYS A 85 -12.66 -11.67 16.31
C LYS A 85 -13.06 -13.01 15.69
N ASN A 86 -14.35 -13.34 15.74
CA ASN A 86 -14.89 -14.59 15.19
C ASN A 86 -14.64 -14.78 13.68
N PHE A 87 -14.39 -13.71 12.93
CA PHE A 87 -14.10 -13.76 11.50
C PHE A 87 -12.61 -13.98 11.17
N PHE A 88 -11.71 -13.99 12.15
CA PHE A 88 -10.26 -13.99 11.94
C PHE A 88 -9.76 -15.22 11.18
N SER A 89 -10.27 -16.41 11.49
CA SER A 89 -9.91 -17.65 10.78
C SER A 89 -10.32 -17.61 9.30
N SER A 90 -11.51 -17.08 9.01
CA SER A 90 -11.97 -16.88 7.63
C SER A 90 -11.10 -15.85 6.90
N LEU A 91 -10.78 -14.73 7.56
CA LEU A 91 -9.89 -13.70 7.01
C LEU A 91 -8.51 -14.28 6.68
N MET A 92 -7.96 -15.10 7.57
CA MET A 92 -6.68 -15.75 7.39
C MET A 92 -6.68 -16.63 6.14
N LYS A 93 -7.62 -17.58 6.07
CA LYS A 93 -7.78 -18.49 4.92
C LYS A 93 -7.96 -17.73 3.60
N TYR A 94 -8.66 -16.61 3.63
CA TYR A 94 -8.86 -15.79 2.45
C TYR A 94 -7.58 -15.05 2.03
N MET A 95 -6.88 -14.40 2.94
CA MET A 95 -5.67 -13.64 2.61
C MET A 95 -4.50 -14.56 2.20
N THR A 96 -4.50 -15.83 2.62
CA THR A 96 -3.54 -16.85 2.17
C THR A 96 -4.00 -17.61 0.92
N SER A 97 -5.23 -17.39 0.41
CA SER A 97 -5.77 -18.13 -0.74
C SER A 97 -5.12 -17.79 -2.08
N GLY A 98 -4.37 -16.68 -2.16
CA GLY A 98 -3.70 -16.25 -3.37
C GLY A 98 -2.83 -15.02 -3.12
N PRO A 99 -2.11 -14.55 -4.15
CA PRO A 99 -1.21 -13.43 -4.02
C PRO A 99 -1.96 -12.11 -3.86
N VAL A 100 -1.28 -11.14 -3.26
CA VAL A 100 -1.75 -9.77 -3.07
C VAL A 100 -0.76 -8.78 -3.70
N VAL A 101 -1.27 -7.64 -4.17
CA VAL A 101 -0.42 -6.51 -4.59
C VAL A 101 -0.41 -5.50 -3.45
N VAL A 102 0.77 -5.23 -2.92
CA VAL A 102 0.97 -4.25 -1.86
C VAL A 102 1.61 -3.00 -2.44
N MET A 103 1.07 -1.83 -2.14
CA MET A 103 1.54 -0.54 -2.65
C MET A 103 1.71 0.47 -1.52
N ILE A 104 2.67 1.38 -1.69
CA ILE A 104 2.75 2.64 -0.94
C ILE A 104 2.22 3.74 -1.85
N LEU A 105 1.13 4.38 -1.43
CA LEU A 105 0.55 5.51 -2.12
C LEU A 105 0.96 6.81 -1.45
N GLU A 106 1.18 7.87 -2.22
CA GLU A 106 1.52 9.20 -1.73
C GLU A 106 0.58 10.25 -2.34
N LYS A 107 0.01 11.11 -1.49
CA LYS A 107 -0.83 12.26 -1.85
C LYS A 107 -0.95 13.20 -0.64
N GLU A 108 -1.34 14.45 -0.86
CA GLU A 108 -1.90 15.26 0.23
C GLU A 108 -3.19 14.57 0.75
N ASN A 109 -3.29 14.34 2.06
CA ASN A 109 -4.40 13.60 2.70
C ASN A 109 -4.59 12.15 2.19
N ALA A 110 -3.51 11.48 1.83
CA ALA A 110 -3.51 10.14 1.25
C ALA A 110 -4.38 9.12 1.98
N ILE A 111 -4.42 9.12 3.31
CA ILE A 111 -5.20 8.14 4.08
C ILE A 111 -6.70 8.37 3.89
N ALA A 112 -7.15 9.61 4.09
CA ALA A 112 -8.56 9.96 3.94
C ALA A 112 -9.05 9.74 2.51
N ASP A 113 -8.25 10.19 1.54
CA ASP A 113 -8.58 10.08 0.12
C ASP A 113 -8.59 8.63 -0.37
N TRP A 114 -7.69 7.79 0.14
CA TRP A 114 -7.66 6.37 -0.24
C TRP A 114 -8.91 5.67 0.30
N ARG A 115 -9.31 5.99 1.53
CA ARG A 115 -10.56 5.47 2.12
C ARG A 115 -11.79 5.92 1.36
N ALA A 116 -11.82 7.17 0.90
CA ALA A 116 -12.90 7.68 0.05
C ALA A 116 -12.97 6.92 -1.28
N LEU A 117 -11.84 6.74 -1.96
CA LEU A 117 -11.74 6.01 -3.23
C LEU A 117 -12.13 4.52 -3.09
N MET A 118 -11.75 3.87 -1.99
CA MET A 118 -12.19 2.50 -1.70
C MET A 118 -13.71 2.41 -1.51
N GLY A 119 -14.29 3.35 -0.75
CA GLY A 119 -15.69 3.35 -0.35
C GLY A 119 -15.98 2.42 0.85
N PRO A 120 -17.28 2.24 1.21
CA PRO A 120 -17.69 1.46 2.37
C PRO A 120 -17.17 0.01 2.35
N THR A 121 -16.80 -0.54 3.52
CA THR A 121 -16.23 -1.91 3.66
C THR A 121 -17.14 -3.00 3.09
N ASP A 122 -18.45 -2.87 3.27
CA ASP A 122 -19.43 -3.77 2.65
C ASP A 122 -19.65 -3.37 1.19
N ALA A 123 -19.30 -4.27 0.28
CA ALA A 123 -19.43 -4.06 -1.17
C ALA A 123 -20.89 -3.81 -1.61
N SER A 124 -21.88 -4.43 -0.97
CA SER A 124 -23.30 -4.20 -1.29
C SER A 124 -23.72 -2.77 -0.93
N LYS A 125 -23.21 -2.28 0.21
CA LYS A 125 -23.40 -0.87 0.60
C LYS A 125 -22.63 0.07 -0.33
N ALA A 126 -21.41 -0.29 -0.73
CA ALA A 126 -20.63 0.51 -1.67
C ALA A 126 -21.37 0.66 -3.01
N LYS A 127 -21.89 -0.43 -3.59
CA LYS A 127 -22.66 -0.41 -4.85
C LYS A 127 -23.86 0.54 -4.82
N SER A 128 -24.55 0.62 -3.68
CA SER A 128 -25.75 1.47 -3.54
C SER A 128 -25.45 2.93 -3.18
N THR A 129 -24.36 3.20 -2.45
CA THR A 129 -24.08 4.54 -1.89
C THR A 129 -22.89 5.26 -2.53
N HIS A 130 -21.94 4.52 -3.07
CA HIS A 130 -20.70 5.02 -3.69
C HIS A 130 -20.40 4.21 -4.97
N PRO A 131 -21.26 4.26 -6.00
CA PRO A 131 -21.18 3.39 -7.18
C PRO A 131 -19.88 3.51 -7.98
N HIS A 132 -19.13 4.60 -7.78
CA HIS A 132 -17.84 4.85 -8.42
C HIS A 132 -16.63 4.43 -7.56
N SER A 133 -16.86 3.84 -6.38
CA SER A 133 -15.77 3.38 -5.52
C SER A 133 -15.20 2.03 -5.97
N ILE A 134 -13.96 1.73 -5.59
CA ILE A 134 -13.32 0.46 -5.94
C ILE A 134 -14.13 -0.74 -5.40
N ARG A 135 -14.65 -0.65 -4.17
CA ARG A 135 -15.46 -1.71 -3.57
C ARG A 135 -16.80 -1.91 -4.26
N ALA A 136 -17.36 -0.87 -4.88
CA ALA A 136 -18.54 -1.01 -5.73
C ALA A 136 -18.19 -1.72 -7.05
N MET A 137 -17.04 -1.37 -7.64
CA MET A 137 -16.57 -1.90 -8.92
C MET A 137 -16.31 -3.41 -8.90
N CYS A 138 -15.60 -3.92 -7.88
CA CYS A 138 -15.17 -5.33 -7.89
C CYS A 138 -15.48 -6.11 -6.61
N GLY A 139 -15.96 -5.45 -5.55
CA GLY A 139 -16.25 -6.12 -4.29
C GLY A 139 -17.46 -7.06 -4.40
N LEU A 140 -17.38 -8.20 -3.71
CA LEU A 140 -18.45 -9.20 -3.64
C LEU A 140 -19.22 -9.10 -2.33
N ASP A 141 -18.51 -9.03 -1.20
CA ASP A 141 -19.08 -9.00 0.15
C ASP A 141 -18.19 -8.21 1.12
N ILE A 142 -18.44 -8.31 2.43
CA ILE A 142 -17.68 -7.59 3.47
C ILE A 142 -16.20 -8.03 3.57
N GLN A 143 -15.93 -9.31 3.30
CA GLN A 143 -14.59 -9.91 3.40
C GLN A 143 -13.86 -9.79 2.06
N ARG A 144 -14.53 -10.16 0.97
CA ARG A 144 -14.09 -10.07 -0.43
C ARG A 144 -14.49 -8.73 -1.03
N ASN A 145 -13.80 -7.69 -0.60
CA ASN A 145 -14.06 -6.31 -1.03
C ASN A 145 -12.88 -5.71 -1.81
N CYS A 146 -12.08 -6.54 -2.48
CA CYS A 146 -10.91 -6.19 -3.32
C CYS A 146 -9.73 -5.47 -2.68
N VAL A 147 -9.95 -4.54 -1.74
CA VAL A 147 -8.91 -3.60 -1.31
C VAL A 147 -8.89 -3.35 0.19
N HIS A 148 -7.68 -3.21 0.72
CA HIS A 148 -7.38 -2.75 2.08
C HIS A 148 -6.65 -1.42 2.04
N GLY A 149 -6.84 -0.63 3.09
CA GLY A 149 -6.07 0.58 3.32
C GLY A 149 -6.05 0.94 4.80
N SER A 150 -4.97 1.58 5.21
CA SER A 150 -4.77 2.03 6.58
C SER A 150 -5.85 3.03 7.01
N ASP A 151 -6.17 3.07 8.30
CA ASP A 151 -7.20 3.93 8.88
C ASP A 151 -6.66 5.20 9.57
N SER A 152 -5.36 5.23 9.83
CA SER A 152 -4.67 6.30 10.54
C SER A 152 -3.20 6.36 10.17
N LEU A 153 -2.54 7.50 10.44
CA LEU A 153 -1.09 7.67 10.23
C LEU A 153 -0.27 6.59 10.93
N THR A 154 -0.64 6.25 12.16
CA THR A 154 0.04 5.22 12.96
C THR A 154 -0.11 3.84 12.33
N SER A 155 -1.32 3.48 11.88
CA SER A 155 -1.54 2.23 11.14
C SER A 155 -0.75 2.23 9.84
N ALA A 156 -0.78 3.31 9.05
CA ALA A 156 -0.04 3.41 7.80
C ALA A 156 1.47 3.19 7.98
N GLN A 157 2.08 3.85 8.97
CA GLN A 157 3.51 3.66 9.26
C GLN A 157 3.86 2.23 9.63
N ARG A 158 3.08 1.61 10.53
CA ARG A 158 3.26 0.22 10.97
C ARG A 158 3.10 -0.75 9.81
N GLU A 159 2.00 -0.64 9.07
CA GLU A 159 1.65 -1.50 7.96
C GLU A 159 2.68 -1.40 6.81
N MET A 160 3.13 -0.18 6.46
CA MET A 160 4.19 0.00 5.45
C MET A 160 5.52 -0.60 5.89
N SER A 161 5.92 -0.44 7.16
CA SER A 161 7.14 -1.06 7.70
C SER A 161 7.07 -2.59 7.63
N PHE A 162 5.94 -3.17 8.01
CA PHE A 162 5.71 -4.61 7.97
C PHE A 162 5.98 -5.17 6.56
N PHE A 163 5.41 -4.57 5.51
CA PHE A 163 5.60 -5.08 4.16
C PHE A 163 6.95 -4.71 3.53
N PHE A 164 7.42 -3.47 3.67
CA PHE A 164 8.57 -2.95 2.89
C PHE A 164 9.89 -2.88 3.66
N ARG A 165 9.91 -3.38 4.90
CA ARG A 165 11.13 -3.55 5.70
C ARG A 165 11.23 -4.96 6.25
N GLU A 166 10.24 -5.41 7.02
CA GLU A 166 10.30 -6.71 7.71
C GLU A 166 10.19 -7.88 6.72
N LEU A 167 9.11 -7.96 5.95
CA LEU A 167 8.94 -9.04 4.98
C LEU A 167 9.94 -9.02 3.82
N SER A 168 10.65 -7.90 3.60
CA SER A 168 11.77 -7.86 2.65
C SER A 168 13.09 -8.37 3.24
N ALA A 169 13.28 -8.27 4.56
CA ALA A 169 14.51 -8.70 5.22
C ALA A 169 14.60 -10.23 5.35
N VAL A 170 13.47 -10.92 5.48
CA VAL A 170 13.39 -12.39 5.66
C VAL A 170 14.06 -13.18 4.52
N LYS A 171 14.19 -12.62 3.30
CA LYS A 171 14.85 -13.31 2.18
C LYS A 171 16.36 -13.49 2.31
N LEU A 172 17.05 -12.80 3.23
CA LEU A 172 18.52 -12.84 3.31
C LEU A 172 19.06 -13.84 4.35
N GLU A 173 18.29 -14.16 5.38
CA GLU A 173 18.77 -14.98 6.51
C GLU A 173 18.50 -16.48 6.27
N ASP A 174 17.39 -16.82 5.61
CA ASP A 174 16.98 -18.20 5.36
C ASP A 174 17.87 -18.94 4.32
N THR A 175 18.66 -18.21 3.52
CA THR A 175 19.54 -18.81 2.50
C THR A 175 20.94 -19.14 3.00
N TRP A 176 21.41 -18.53 4.09
CA TRP A 176 22.77 -18.76 4.61
C TRP A 176 22.86 -20.01 5.50
N GLY A 177 21.74 -20.44 6.09
CA GLY A 177 21.67 -21.64 6.94
C GLY A 177 21.70 -22.99 6.21
N MET A 178 21.55 -23.02 4.88
CA MET A 178 21.50 -24.28 4.11
C MET A 178 22.84 -24.70 3.48
N PHE A 179 23.87 -23.84 3.47
CA PHE A 179 25.17 -24.15 2.82
C PHE A 179 26.35 -24.28 3.79
N GLY A 180 26.13 -24.27 5.10
CA GLY A 180 27.20 -24.36 6.09
C GLY A 180 27.12 -25.61 6.95
N ASN A 181 27.53 -26.76 6.42
CA ASN A 181 28.23 -27.85 7.15
C ASN A 181 28.30 -29.12 6.30
N SER A 182 29.35 -29.24 5.48
CA SER A 182 29.74 -30.53 4.91
C SER A 182 31.25 -30.64 4.71
N GLU A 183 32.05 -30.34 5.73
CA GLU A 183 33.42 -30.87 5.80
C GLU A 183 33.77 -31.17 7.26
N GLY A 184 33.76 -32.46 7.61
CA GLY A 184 34.15 -32.89 8.95
C GLY A 184 33.69 -34.29 9.34
N GLU A 185 33.93 -35.32 8.53
CA GLU A 185 33.91 -36.69 9.06
C GLU A 185 34.97 -37.57 8.40
N GLY A 186 36.07 -37.75 9.12
CA GLY A 186 37.15 -38.68 8.80
C GLY A 186 37.78 -39.15 10.11
N ARG A 187 37.09 -40.05 10.81
CA ARG A 187 37.55 -40.67 12.06
C ARG A 187 37.78 -42.17 11.85
N GLY A 188 38.98 -42.62 12.21
CA GLY A 188 39.16 -43.93 12.87
C GLY A 188 39.70 -45.08 12.00
N GLY A 189 40.91 -45.53 12.35
CA GLY A 189 41.45 -46.83 11.96
C GLY A 189 42.66 -47.19 12.83
N GLU A 190 42.40 -47.71 14.02
CA GLU A 190 43.39 -48.36 14.90
C GLU A 190 44.02 -49.60 14.24
N GLY A 191 45.33 -49.80 14.46
CA GLY A 191 46.03 -51.03 14.13
C GLY A 191 47.28 -51.20 14.99
N LYS A 192 47.14 -51.86 16.15
CA LYS A 192 48.25 -52.45 16.91
C LYS A 192 48.74 -53.71 16.18
N GLY A 193 50.05 -53.93 16.11
CA GLY A 193 50.60 -55.25 15.75
C GLY A 193 52.10 -55.31 15.40
N MET A 194 52.93 -55.56 16.42
CA MET A 194 53.99 -56.59 16.47
C MET A 194 55.07 -56.75 15.36
N ARG A 195 56.34 -56.62 15.78
CA ARG A 195 57.55 -57.48 15.56
C ARG A 195 58.78 -56.71 15.04
N GLY A 196 59.93 -57.02 15.64
CA GLY A 196 61.27 -56.70 15.16
C GLY A 196 62.14 -56.09 16.23
#